data_AF-A0A6A0QUF9-F1
#
_entry.id   AF-A0A6A0QUF9-F1
#
_cell.length_a   1.000
_cell.length_b   1.000
_cell.length_c   1.000
_cell.angle_alpha   90.00
_cell.angle_beta   90.00
_cell.angle_gamma   90.00
#
_symmetry.space_group_name_H-M   'P 1'
#
loop_
_entity.id
_entity.type
_entity.pdbx_description
1 polymer ?
#
loop_
_entity_poly.entity_id
_entity_poly.type
_entity_poly.pdbx_seq_one_letter_code
_entity_poly.pdbx_strand_id
1 'polypeptide(L)'
;AARELLNAVETEVLLLGVTAEREDVFLADLVSGLDFLNAAAGTQLWNVDYDAKAAEMEVTVEEAMQAAGLFNAYCARCHTGGYSAGSAFEQGAGSGAWGPSLLDNRAVIQFPDIQDHIDFIIDGSEDSKKYGINGLGSGRMPAFGEILSLTQIELIAMYERTL
;
A
#
# COMPACT_ATOMS: atom_id res chain seq x y z
N ALA A 1 -0.42 -55.92 15.14
CA ALA A 1 0.99 -55.99 14.70
C ALA A 1 1.14 -55.88 13.18
N ALA A 2 1.08 -56.97 12.39
CA ALA A 2 1.38 -56.92 10.94
C ALA A 2 0.43 -56.01 10.12
N ARG A 3 -0.88 -56.04 10.44
CA ARG A 3 -1.88 -55.22 9.75
C ARG A 3 -1.78 -53.73 10.10
N GLU A 4 -1.37 -53.41 11.33
CA GLU A 4 -1.13 -52.02 11.76
C GLU A 4 0.13 -51.47 11.10
N LEU A 5 1.19 -52.28 11.00
CA LEU A 5 2.40 -51.91 10.26
C LEU A 5 2.13 -51.68 8.78
N LEU A 6 1.33 -52.53 8.15
CA LEU A 6 0.94 -52.35 6.74
C LEU A 6 0.18 -51.03 6.53
N ASN A 7 -0.83 -50.76 7.35
CA ASN A 7 -1.59 -49.52 7.27
C ASN A 7 -0.72 -48.26 7.50
N ALA A 8 0.27 -48.34 8.40
CA ALA A 8 1.22 -47.26 8.64
C ALA A 8 2.10 -47.00 7.40
N VAL A 9 2.64 -48.05 6.78
CA VAL A 9 3.44 -47.94 5.55
C VAL A 9 2.60 -47.40 4.39
N GLU A 10 1.35 -47.84 4.23
CA GLU A 10 0.45 -47.32 3.19
C GLU A 10 0.17 -45.82 3.38
N THR A 11 0.03 -45.38 4.63
CA THR A 11 -0.16 -43.96 4.96
C THR A 11 1.10 -43.14 4.63
N GLU A 12 2.29 -43.64 4.98
CA GLU A 12 3.55 -42.98 4.65
C GLU A 12 3.79 -42.88 3.13
N VAL A 13 3.50 -43.95 2.39
CA VAL A 13 3.61 -43.95 0.91
C VAL A 13 2.65 -42.93 0.30
N LEU A 14 1.45 -42.80 0.83
CA LEU A 14 0.47 -41.82 0.34
C LEU A 14 0.93 -40.39 0.62
N LEU A 15 1.45 -40.11 1.82
CA LEU A 15 2.01 -38.81 2.17
C LEU A 15 3.22 -38.46 1.30
N LEU A 16 4.15 -39.40 1.13
CA LEU A 16 5.32 -39.24 0.25
C LEU A 16 4.91 -39.00 -1.20
N GLY A 17 3.91 -39.73 -1.70
CA GLY A 17 3.37 -39.55 -3.05
C GLY A 17 2.81 -38.15 -3.24
N VAL A 18 1.99 -37.67 -2.31
CA VAL A 18 1.45 -36.30 -2.35
C VAL A 18 2.56 -35.24 -2.28
N THR A 19 3.58 -35.46 -1.46
CA THR A 19 4.71 -34.51 -1.37
C THR A 19 5.53 -34.49 -2.66
N ALA A 20 5.87 -35.65 -3.23
CA ALA A 20 6.67 -35.75 -4.45
C ALA A 20 5.92 -35.20 -5.67
N GLU A 21 4.61 -35.51 -5.80
CA GLU A 21 3.79 -35.01 -6.91
C GLU A 21 3.60 -33.49 -6.87
N ARG A 22 3.69 -32.88 -5.67
CA ARG A 22 3.52 -31.44 -5.49
C ARG A 22 4.83 -30.68 -5.33
N GLU A 23 5.98 -31.35 -5.35
CA GLU A 23 7.30 -30.74 -5.15
C GLU A 23 7.52 -29.59 -6.13
N ASP A 24 7.33 -29.84 -7.44
CA ASP A 24 7.49 -28.81 -8.46
C ASP A 24 6.56 -27.62 -8.23
N VAL A 25 5.33 -27.84 -7.77
CA VAL A 25 4.37 -26.76 -7.48
C VAL A 25 4.81 -25.93 -6.27
N PHE A 26 5.39 -26.57 -5.25
CA PHE A 26 5.93 -25.86 -4.09
C PHE A 26 7.21 -25.08 -4.42
N LEU A 27 8.01 -25.58 -5.35
CA LEU A 27 9.28 -24.98 -5.74
C LEU A 27 9.16 -23.97 -6.88
N ALA A 28 8.08 -24.02 -7.67
CA ALA A 28 7.90 -23.23 -8.89
C ALA A 28 8.16 -21.74 -8.68
N ASP A 29 7.67 -21.17 -7.57
CA ASP A 29 7.76 -19.74 -7.28
C ASP A 29 8.78 -19.40 -6.20
N LEU A 30 9.56 -20.38 -5.72
CA LEU A 30 10.46 -20.16 -4.59
C LEU A 30 11.65 -19.28 -5.00
N VAL A 31 12.20 -19.51 -6.19
CA VAL A 31 13.28 -18.68 -6.75
C VAL A 31 12.78 -17.28 -7.09
N SER A 32 11.65 -17.16 -7.79
CA SER A 32 11.09 -15.85 -8.16
C SER A 32 10.67 -15.04 -6.93
N GLY A 33 10.14 -15.69 -5.89
CA GLY A 33 9.83 -15.06 -4.61
C GLY A 33 11.07 -14.57 -3.86
N LEU A 34 12.14 -15.36 -3.84
CA LEU A 34 13.41 -14.93 -3.24
C LEU A 34 14.05 -13.78 -4.01
N ASP A 35 14.03 -13.83 -5.35
CA ASP A 35 14.54 -12.75 -6.21
C ASP A 35 13.76 -11.46 -5.98
N PHE A 36 12.43 -11.55 -5.84
CA PHE A 36 11.58 -10.42 -5.46
C PHE A 36 11.99 -9.81 -4.11
N LEU A 37 12.16 -10.65 -3.07
CA LEU A 37 12.55 -10.17 -1.73
C LEU A 37 13.96 -9.55 -1.72
N ASN A 38 14.90 -10.13 -2.46
CA ASN A 38 16.24 -9.55 -2.62
C ASN A 38 16.19 -8.20 -3.33
N ALA A 39 15.37 -8.07 -4.38
CA ALA A 39 15.17 -6.79 -5.07
C ALA A 39 14.54 -5.75 -4.13
N ALA A 40 13.50 -6.13 -3.39
CA ALA A 40 12.83 -5.27 -2.41
C ALA A 40 13.80 -4.81 -1.31
N ALA A 41 14.64 -5.71 -0.79
CA ALA A 41 15.68 -5.37 0.18
C ALA A 41 16.73 -4.39 -0.39
N GLY A 42 17.00 -4.46 -1.69
CA GLY A 42 17.93 -3.54 -2.37
C GLY A 42 17.34 -2.16 -2.67
N THR A 43 16.05 -2.08 -3.04
CA THR A 43 15.41 -0.81 -3.43
C THR A 43 14.77 -0.07 -2.26
N GLN A 44 14.27 -0.80 -1.26
CA GLN A 44 13.63 -0.26 -0.06
C GLN A 44 12.58 0.81 -0.36
N LEU A 45 11.62 0.51 -1.24
CA LEU A 45 10.61 1.47 -1.70
C LEU A 45 9.69 2.04 -0.60
N TRP A 46 9.72 1.46 0.61
CA TRP A 46 9.05 1.95 1.81
C TRP A 46 9.84 3.03 2.57
N ASN A 47 11.12 3.23 2.24
CA ASN A 47 11.94 4.25 2.88
C ASN A 47 11.59 5.63 2.33
N VAL A 48 11.44 6.58 3.24
CA VAL A 48 11.16 7.99 2.91
C VAL A 48 12.39 8.82 3.27
N ASP A 49 12.88 9.61 2.32
CA ASP A 49 13.85 10.67 2.57
C ASP A 49 13.11 11.88 3.17
N TYR A 50 13.09 11.97 4.49
CA TYR A 50 12.33 13.00 5.20
C TYR A 50 12.89 14.41 5.00
N ASP A 51 14.21 14.55 4.81
CA ASP A 51 14.82 15.85 4.51
C ASP A 51 14.38 16.35 3.13
N ALA A 52 14.41 15.46 2.12
CA ALA A 52 13.92 15.80 0.78
C ALA A 52 12.42 16.11 0.79
N LYS A 53 11.60 15.31 1.48
CA LYS A 53 10.15 15.57 1.59
C LYS A 53 9.85 16.87 2.34
N ALA A 54 10.56 17.17 3.43
CA ALA A 54 10.41 18.43 4.15
C ALA A 54 10.71 19.63 3.25
N ALA A 55 11.77 19.56 2.43
CA ALA A 55 12.12 20.59 1.46
C ALA A 55 11.06 20.76 0.37
N GLU A 56 10.53 19.67 -0.20
CA GLU A 56 9.49 19.72 -1.23
C GLU A 56 8.15 20.25 -0.71
N MET A 57 7.80 19.91 0.53
CA MET A 57 6.58 20.35 1.20
C MET A 57 6.72 21.76 1.83
N GLU A 58 7.93 22.30 1.92
CA GLU A 58 8.25 23.54 2.63
C GLU A 58 7.87 23.51 4.13
N VAL A 59 8.12 22.38 4.79
CA VAL A 59 7.81 22.15 6.23
C VAL A 59 9.05 21.67 7.01
N THR A 60 8.92 21.49 8.32
CA THR A 60 9.97 20.87 9.13
C THR A 60 10.12 19.37 8.86
N VAL A 61 11.28 18.79 9.19
CA VAL A 61 11.49 17.33 9.08
C VAL A 61 10.51 16.56 9.95
N GLU A 62 10.21 17.07 11.16
CA GLU A 62 9.19 16.49 12.03
C GLU A 62 7.80 16.46 11.39
N GLU A 63 7.41 17.54 10.70
CA GLU A 63 6.14 17.60 9.96
C GLU A 63 6.12 16.66 8.76
N ALA A 64 7.22 16.53 8.03
CA ALA A 64 7.34 15.56 6.93
C ALA A 64 7.25 14.10 7.43
N MET A 65 7.90 13.79 8.56
CA MET A 65 7.77 12.49 9.23
C MET A 65 6.33 12.22 9.67
N GLN A 66 5.68 13.22 10.25
CA GLN A 66 4.28 13.13 10.65
C GLN A 66 3.37 12.91 9.44
N ALA A 67 3.57 13.63 8.34
CA ALA A 67 2.78 13.52 7.13
C ALA A 67 2.89 12.13 6.49
N ALA A 68 4.11 11.61 6.36
CA ALA A 68 4.34 10.24 5.90
C ALA A 68 3.69 9.19 6.83
N GLY A 69 3.78 9.40 8.15
CA GLY A 69 3.13 8.54 9.14
C GLY A 69 1.61 8.55 9.03
N LEU A 70 1.01 9.72 8.80
CA LEU A 70 -0.43 9.89 8.59
C LEU A 70 -0.88 9.21 7.28
N PHE A 71 -0.16 9.44 6.18
CA PHE A 71 -0.41 8.76 4.92
C PHE A 71 -0.38 7.23 5.09
N ASN A 72 0.65 6.71 5.76
CA ASN A 72 0.79 5.28 6.04
C ASN A 72 -0.37 4.74 6.91
N ALA A 73 -0.82 5.51 7.91
CA ALA A 73 -1.88 5.08 8.81
C ALA A 73 -3.27 5.09 8.14
N TYR A 74 -3.56 6.07 7.28
CA TYR A 74 -4.92 6.36 6.83
C TYR A 74 -5.15 6.16 5.32
N CYS A 75 -4.12 6.32 4.49
CA CYS A 75 -4.25 6.39 3.03
C CYS A 75 -3.59 5.20 2.30
N ALA A 76 -2.40 4.79 2.76
CA ALA A 76 -1.52 3.86 2.04
C ALA A 76 -2.15 2.50 1.75
N ARG A 77 -3.06 2.02 2.61
CA ARG A 77 -3.77 0.75 2.36
C ARG A 77 -4.51 0.72 1.01
N CYS A 78 -5.01 1.87 0.57
CA CYS A 78 -5.71 2.01 -0.70
C CYS A 78 -4.80 2.57 -1.79
N HIS A 79 -3.87 3.46 -1.44
CA HIS A 79 -3.05 4.23 -2.37
C HIS A 79 -1.62 3.72 -2.56
N THR A 80 -1.22 2.62 -1.91
CA THR A 80 0.10 2.00 -2.05
C THR A 80 -0.06 0.52 -2.37
N GLY A 81 0.44 0.11 -3.54
CA GLY A 81 0.48 -1.28 -3.97
C GLY A 81 1.26 -2.13 -2.97
N GLY A 82 0.68 -3.26 -2.56
CA GLY A 82 1.32 -4.21 -1.65
C GLY A 82 1.40 -3.80 -0.17
N TYR A 83 0.92 -2.60 0.20
CA TYR A 83 1.01 -2.08 1.58
C TYR A 83 0.45 -3.04 2.64
N SER A 84 -0.67 -3.69 2.36
CA SER A 84 -1.31 -4.63 3.31
C SER A 84 -0.54 -5.94 3.49
N ALA A 85 0.39 -6.27 2.60
CA ALA A 85 1.22 -7.47 2.68
C ALA A 85 2.51 -7.24 3.48
N GLY A 86 2.83 -5.99 3.83
CA GLY A 86 4.02 -5.59 4.57
C GLY A 86 5.04 -4.83 3.71
N SER A 87 6.00 -4.17 4.36
CA SER A 87 6.90 -3.21 3.71
C SER A 87 7.69 -3.78 2.54
N ALA A 88 8.17 -5.03 2.64
CA ALA A 88 8.89 -5.71 1.56
C ALA A 88 8.06 -5.89 0.27
N PHE A 89 6.74 -5.74 0.34
CA PHE A 89 5.84 -5.86 -0.79
C PHE A 89 5.36 -4.50 -1.33
N GLU A 90 5.73 -3.40 -0.67
CA GLU A 90 5.33 -2.06 -1.10
C GLU A 90 5.93 -1.72 -2.46
N GLN A 91 5.09 -1.21 -3.36
CA GLN A 91 5.47 -0.77 -4.70
C GLN A 91 5.79 0.73 -4.75
N GLY A 92 6.11 1.33 -3.60
CA GLY A 92 6.32 2.77 -3.41
C GLY A 92 5.06 3.51 -2.98
N ALA A 93 5.22 4.49 -2.11
CA ALA A 93 4.12 5.31 -1.61
C ALA A 93 3.34 5.97 -2.76
N GLY A 94 2.01 5.85 -2.76
CA GLY A 94 1.17 6.48 -3.80
C GLY A 94 1.09 5.69 -5.12
N SER A 95 1.73 4.52 -5.24
CA SER A 95 1.69 3.67 -6.45
C SER A 95 0.28 3.25 -6.88
N GLY A 96 -0.72 3.35 -6.00
CA GLY A 96 -2.10 2.96 -6.26
C GLY A 96 -2.32 1.47 -6.01
N ALA A 97 -3.55 1.13 -5.65
CA ALA A 97 -3.99 -0.25 -5.47
C ALA A 97 -5.51 -0.34 -5.67
N TRP A 98 -6.26 -0.20 -4.56
CA TRP A 98 -7.71 -0.09 -4.58
C TRP A 98 -8.16 1.35 -4.87
N GLY A 99 -7.38 2.33 -4.40
CA GLY A 99 -7.50 3.74 -4.77
C GLY A 99 -6.61 4.08 -5.97
N PRO A 100 -6.84 5.24 -6.60
CA PRO A 100 -6.02 5.71 -7.71
C PRO A 100 -4.56 5.91 -7.28
N SER A 101 -3.64 5.80 -8.23
CA SER A 101 -2.27 6.23 -8.02
C SER A 101 -2.20 7.75 -7.82
N LEU A 102 -1.36 8.17 -6.88
CA LEU A 102 -1.05 9.55 -6.55
C LEU A 102 0.26 10.03 -7.19
N LEU A 103 1.05 9.10 -7.75
CA LEU A 103 2.33 9.37 -8.41
C LEU A 103 2.21 10.38 -9.55
N ASP A 104 3.34 10.94 -9.97
CA ASP A 104 3.44 11.82 -11.14
C ASP A 104 2.57 13.08 -11.02
N ASN A 105 2.51 13.69 -9.82
CA ASN A 105 1.70 14.88 -9.54
C ASN A 105 0.19 14.68 -9.77
N ARG A 106 -0.32 13.43 -9.69
CA ARG A 106 -1.74 13.16 -9.97
C ARG A 106 -2.67 13.91 -9.01
N ALA A 107 -2.28 14.06 -7.75
CA ALA A 107 -3.04 14.86 -6.77
C ALA A 107 -3.15 16.33 -7.21
N VAL A 108 -2.07 16.93 -7.72
CA VAL A 108 -2.05 18.33 -8.20
C VAL A 108 -2.89 18.50 -9.46
N ILE A 109 -2.83 17.53 -10.39
CA ILE A 109 -3.63 17.56 -11.62
C ILE A 109 -5.12 17.41 -11.32
N GLN A 110 -5.45 16.53 -10.36
CA GLN A 110 -6.82 16.25 -9.96
C GLN A 110 -7.43 17.40 -9.15
N PHE A 111 -6.62 18.04 -8.29
CA PHE A 111 -6.98 19.17 -7.43
C PHE A 111 -5.97 20.31 -7.61
N PRO A 112 -6.17 21.21 -8.59
CA PRO A 112 -5.27 22.34 -8.79
C PRO A 112 -5.17 23.24 -7.56
N ASP A 113 -6.31 23.54 -6.92
CA ASP A 113 -6.36 24.17 -5.61
C ASP A 113 -6.14 23.11 -4.51
N ILE A 114 -5.25 23.40 -3.57
CA ILE A 114 -5.01 22.52 -2.42
C ILE A 114 -6.23 22.49 -1.50
N GLN A 115 -7.02 23.57 -1.42
CA GLN A 115 -8.20 23.59 -0.57
C GLN A 115 -9.24 22.57 -1.05
N ASP A 116 -9.43 22.42 -2.37
CA ASP A 116 -10.29 21.38 -2.95
C ASP A 116 -9.80 19.97 -2.57
N HIS A 117 -8.47 19.78 -2.45
CA HIS A 117 -7.91 18.50 -2.03
C HIS A 117 -8.17 18.22 -0.54
N ILE A 118 -7.96 19.23 0.30
CA ILE A 118 -8.22 19.17 1.75
C ILE A 118 -9.70 18.85 2.00
N ASP A 119 -10.60 19.58 1.35
CA ASP A 119 -12.05 19.39 1.47
C ASP A 119 -12.45 17.97 1.03
N PHE A 120 -11.83 17.44 -0.03
CA PHE A 120 -12.07 16.06 -0.46
C PHE A 120 -11.59 15.01 0.56
N ILE A 121 -10.48 15.24 1.27
CA ILE A 121 -10.01 14.34 2.34
C ILE A 121 -10.93 14.45 3.57
N ILE A 122 -11.46 15.64 3.86
CA ILE A 122 -12.44 15.86 4.93
C ILE A 122 -13.70 15.05 4.66
N ASP A 123 -14.27 15.19 3.46
CA ASP A 123 -15.58 14.64 3.10
C ASP A 123 -15.54 13.17 2.63
N GLY A 124 -14.39 12.74 2.10
CA GLY A 124 -14.24 11.44 1.44
C GLY A 124 -14.92 11.38 0.07
N SER A 125 -14.93 10.19 -0.53
CA SER A 125 -15.61 9.99 -1.82
C SER A 125 -17.05 9.55 -1.63
N GLU A 126 -17.98 10.16 -2.36
CA GLU A 126 -19.37 9.67 -2.47
C GLU A 126 -19.61 8.97 -3.81
N ASP A 127 -20.44 7.93 -3.82
CA ASP A 127 -20.69 7.15 -5.03
C ASP A 127 -21.34 8.00 -6.13
N SER A 128 -20.77 7.94 -7.33
CA SER A 128 -21.21 8.66 -8.53
C SER A 128 -21.25 10.19 -8.39
N LYS A 129 -20.62 10.77 -7.35
CA LYS A 129 -20.45 12.21 -7.24
C LYS A 129 -19.14 12.66 -7.86
N LYS A 130 -19.17 13.81 -8.55
CA LYS A 130 -17.97 14.42 -9.10
C LYS A 130 -17.08 14.96 -7.97
N TYR A 131 -15.78 14.78 -8.09
CA TYR A 131 -14.76 15.45 -7.26
C TYR A 131 -13.58 15.91 -8.13
N GLY A 132 -12.88 16.95 -7.69
CA GLY A 132 -11.79 17.58 -8.45
C GLY A 132 -12.16 17.88 -9.91
N ILE A 133 -11.17 17.84 -10.80
CA ILE A 133 -11.38 18.17 -12.21
C ILE A 133 -12.20 17.10 -12.94
N ASN A 134 -11.79 15.83 -12.84
CA ASN A 134 -12.33 14.71 -13.63
C ASN A 134 -12.71 13.47 -12.79
N GLY A 135 -12.76 13.60 -11.46
CA GLY A 135 -12.97 12.47 -10.57
C GLY A 135 -14.44 12.09 -10.48
N LEU A 136 -14.71 10.79 -10.45
CA LEU A 136 -16.02 10.24 -10.10
C LEU A 136 -15.85 9.33 -8.89
N GLY A 137 -16.52 9.69 -7.80
CA GLY A 137 -16.39 8.98 -6.53
C GLY A 137 -16.99 7.58 -6.58
N SER A 138 -16.39 6.67 -5.82
CA SER A 138 -16.84 5.27 -5.71
C SER A 138 -17.56 4.98 -4.40
N GLY A 139 -17.66 5.96 -3.49
CA GLY A 139 -18.17 5.76 -2.13
C GLY A 139 -17.18 5.07 -1.18
N ARG A 140 -15.97 4.70 -1.63
CA ARG A 140 -15.04 3.86 -0.86
C ARG A 140 -13.99 4.63 -0.08
N MET A 141 -13.59 5.82 -0.52
CA MET A 141 -12.65 6.65 0.22
C MET A 141 -13.36 7.20 1.46
N PRO A 142 -12.87 6.91 2.69
CA PRO A 142 -13.49 7.41 3.92
C PRO A 142 -13.40 8.93 4.05
N ALA A 143 -14.30 9.50 4.84
CA ALA A 143 -14.23 10.87 5.33
C ALA A 143 -13.32 10.94 6.56
N PHE A 144 -12.36 11.87 6.59
CA PHE A 144 -11.42 12.00 7.70
C PHE A 144 -11.63 13.23 8.58
N GLY A 145 -12.57 14.12 8.24
CA GLY A 145 -12.83 15.36 8.99
C GLY A 145 -13.21 15.17 10.47
N GLU A 146 -13.78 14.01 10.82
CA GLU A 146 -14.16 13.66 12.20
C GLU A 146 -13.06 12.89 12.94
N ILE A 147 -11.99 12.48 12.25
CA ILE A 147 -10.94 11.59 12.77
C ILE A 147 -9.62 12.35 12.95
N LEU A 148 -9.32 13.26 12.03
CA LEU A 148 -8.07 13.99 11.96
C LEU A 148 -8.33 15.48 12.16
N SER A 149 -7.38 16.17 12.81
CA SER A 149 -7.38 17.63 12.85
C SER A 149 -7.12 18.23 11.46
N LEU A 150 -7.55 19.47 11.25
CA LEU A 150 -7.30 20.19 10.00
C LEU A 150 -5.82 20.21 9.63
N THR A 151 -4.92 20.49 10.59
CA THR A 151 -3.47 20.47 10.36
C THR A 151 -2.94 19.10 9.92
N GLN A 152 -3.49 18.00 10.44
CA GLN A 152 -3.10 16.66 9.98
C GLN A 152 -3.59 16.38 8.55
N ILE A 153 -4.79 16.84 8.21
CA ILE A 153 -5.33 16.72 6.85
C ILE A 153 -4.54 17.57 5.87
N GLU A 154 -4.16 18.80 6.25
CA GLU A 154 -3.27 19.66 5.47
C GLU A 154 -1.93 18.95 5.19
N LEU A 155 -1.31 18.35 6.22
CA LEU A 155 -0.08 17.58 6.05
C LEU A 155 -0.24 16.38 5.11
N ILE A 156 -1.34 15.63 5.20
CA ILE A 156 -1.64 14.54 4.26
C ILE A 156 -1.74 15.10 2.84
N ALA A 157 -2.54 16.15 2.63
CA ALA A 157 -2.74 16.76 1.33
C ALA A 157 -1.41 17.26 0.72
N MET A 158 -0.54 17.85 1.54
CA MET A 158 0.79 18.28 1.12
C MET A 158 1.67 17.09 0.74
N TYR A 159 1.72 16.04 1.55
CA TYR A 159 2.52 14.85 1.27
C TYR A 159 2.07 14.13 0.00
N GLU A 160 0.77 13.91 -0.18
CA GLU A 160 0.20 13.25 -1.37
C GLU A 160 0.48 14.02 -2.66
N ARG A 161 0.69 15.34 -2.59
CA ARG A 161 1.08 16.19 -3.72
C ARG A 161 2.57 16.12 -4.06
N THR A 162 3.38 15.48 -3.22
CA THR A 162 4.82 15.22 -3.47
C THR A 162 5.12 13.81 -3.99
N LEU A 163 4.08 13.01 -4.20
CA LEU A 163 4.18 11.63 -4.70
C LEU A 163 4.20 11.58 -6.24
#